data_AF-B1Y220-F1
#
_entry.id   AF-B1Y220-F1
#
_cell.length_a   1.000
_cell.length_b   1.000
_cell.length_c   1.000
_cell.angle_alpha   90.00
_cell.angle_beta   90.00
_cell.angle_gamma   90.00
#
_symmetry.space_group_name_H-M   'P 1'
#
loop_
_entity.id
_entity.type
_entity.pdbx_description
1 polymer ?
#
loop_
_entity_poly.entity_id
_entity_poly.type
_entity_poly.pdbx_seq_one_letter_code
_entity_poly.pdbx_strand_id
1 'polypeptide(L)' 'MHALKDLFTTDVGLMSIGGIAFMIGMGVFFVRYFFKHMEEDGARAAAASAKH' A
#
# COMPACT_ATOMS: atom_id res chain seq x y z
N MET A 1 -0.26 28.15 14.32
CA MET A 1 -0.01 26.78 13.81
C MET A 1 -0.45 26.72 12.35
N HIS A 2 0.46 27.03 11.41
CA HIS A 2 0.17 27.08 9.96
C HIS A 2 0.81 25.91 9.18
N ALA A 3 1.48 24.97 9.86
CA ALA A 3 2.26 23.92 9.21
C ALA A 3 1.42 22.96 8.36
N LEU A 4 0.21 22.61 8.81
CA LEU A 4 -0.69 21.75 8.03
C LEU A 4 -1.17 22.46 6.75
N LYS A 5 -1.48 23.76 6.82
CA LYS A 5 -1.91 24.53 5.65
C LYS A 5 -0.78 24.76 4.64
N ASP A 6 0.44 25.02 5.10
CA ASP A 6 1.61 25.08 4.21
C ASP A 6 1.90 23.72 3.57
N LEU A 7 1.69 22.60 4.26
CA LEU A 7 1.86 21.27 3.68
C LEU A 7 0.83 20.95 2.57
N PHE A 8 -0.37 21.50 2.67
CA PHE A 8 -1.42 21.33 1.65
C PHE A 8 -1.39 22.40 0.54
N THR A 9 -0.81 23.57 0.79
CA THR A 9 -0.85 24.72 -0.12
C THR A 9 0.49 24.96 -0.84
N THR A 10 1.61 24.55 -0.25
CA THR A 10 2.94 24.71 -0.84
C THR A 10 3.26 23.55 -1.78
N ASP A 11 3.79 23.86 -2.95
CA ASP A 11 4.16 22.92 -4.03
C ASP A 11 4.95 21.69 -3.51
N VAL A 12 5.84 21.93 -2.54
CA VAL A 12 6.69 20.91 -1.91
C VAL A 12 5.89 19.91 -1.05
N GLY A 13 4.88 20.39 -0.34
CA GLY A 13 4.01 19.56 0.48
C GLY A 13 3.08 18.70 -0.39
N LEU A 14 2.56 19.28 -1.47
CA LEU A 14 1.73 18.57 -2.44
C LEU A 14 2.53 17.48 -3.18
N MET A 15 3.78 17.77 -3.58
CA MET A 15 4.69 16.76 -4.14
C MET A 15 4.97 15.62 -3.15
N SER A 16 5.21 15.94 -1.88
CA SER A 16 5.45 14.93 -0.84
C SER A 16 4.21 14.05 -0.61
N ILE A 17 3.01 14.65 -0.57
CA ILE A 17 1.74 13.93 -0.48
C ILE A 17 1.54 13.04 -1.71
N GLY A 18 1.86 13.54 -2.92
CA GLY A 18 1.81 12.76 -4.15
C GLY A 18 2.71 11.52 -4.11
N GLY A 19 3.95 11.68 -3.63
CA GLY A 19 4.88 10.55 -3.44
C GLY A 19 4.39 9.53 -2.42
N ILE A 20 3.85 9.98 -1.28
CA ILE A 20 3.28 9.10 -0.24
C ILE A 20 2.05 8.36 -0.78
N ALA A 21 1.14 9.06 -1.45
CA ALA A 21 -0.05 8.48 -2.07
C ALA A 21 0.34 7.45 -3.14
N PHE A 22 1.38 7.72 -3.92
CA PHE A 22 1.92 6.77 -4.89
C PHE A 22 2.53 5.54 -4.20
N MET A 23 3.32 5.72 -3.14
CA MET A 23 3.89 4.60 -2.37
C MET A 23 2.80 3.70 -1.77
N ILE A 24 1.77 4.30 -1.16
CA ILE A 24 0.63 3.57 -0.61
C ILE A 24 -0.17 2.88 -1.71
N GLY A 25 -0.44 3.59 -2.83
CA GLY A 25 -1.15 3.03 -3.97
C GLY A 25 -0.43 1.82 -4.57
N MET A 26 0.90 1.90 -4.72
CA MET A 26 1.72 0.76 -5.13
C MET A 26 1.68 -0.36 -4.10
N GLY A 27 1.78 -0.06 -2.80
CA GLY A 27 1.69 -1.05 -1.72
C GLY A 27 0.37 -1.81 -1.75
N VAL A 28 -0.76 -1.11 -1.87
CA VAL A 28 -2.10 -1.71 -2.00
C VAL A 28 -2.23 -2.51 -3.29
N PHE A 29 -1.70 -2.01 -4.42
CA PHE A 29 -1.69 -2.74 -5.68
C PHE A 29 -0.91 -4.06 -5.57
N PHE A 30 0.28 -4.03 -4.97
CA PHE A 30 1.06 -5.24 -4.72
C PHE A 30 0.31 -6.19 -3.80
N VAL A 31 -0.20 -5.72 -2.66
CA VAL A 31 -1.00 -6.57 -1.76
C VAL A 31 -2.20 -7.17 -2.49
N ARG A 32 -2.94 -6.40 -3.29
CA ARG A 32 -4.07 -6.89 -4.10
C ARG A 32 -3.62 -7.92 -5.14
N TYR A 33 -2.50 -7.67 -5.82
CA TYR A 33 -1.93 -8.55 -6.84
C TYR A 33 -1.45 -9.86 -6.23
N PHE A 34 -0.70 -9.77 -5.12
CA PHE A 34 -0.26 -10.90 -4.33
C PHE A 34 -1.44 -11.63 -3.72
N PHE A 35 -2.45 -10.99 -3.13
CA PHE A 35 -3.64 -11.71 -2.65
C PHE A 35 -4.38 -12.42 -3.78
N LYS A 36 -4.46 -11.83 -4.98
CA LYS A 36 -5.12 -12.49 -6.12
C LYS A 36 -4.31 -13.68 -6.68
N HIS A 37 -2.98 -13.64 -6.60
CA HIS A 37 -2.10 -14.76 -7.00
C HIS A 37 -1.87 -15.77 -5.85
N MET A 38 -1.86 -15.30 -4.61
CA MET A 38 -1.82 -16.06 -3.37
C MET A 38 -3.21 -16.56 -2.98
N GLU A 39 -4.30 -16.24 -3.66
CA GLU A 39 -5.51 -17.04 -3.51
C GLU A 39 -5.24 -18.45 -4.07
N GLU A 40 -4.45 -18.54 -5.15
CA GLU A 40 -4.03 -19.81 -5.76
C GLU A 40 -2.87 -20.48 -4.99
N ASP A 41 -1.93 -19.70 -4.43
CA ASP A 41 -0.79 -20.23 -3.66
C ASP A 41 -1.01 -20.27 -2.15
N GLY A 42 -1.81 -19.36 -1.60
CA GLY A 42 -2.22 -19.27 -0.20
C GLY A 42 -3.32 -20.25 0.16
N ALA A 43 -4.17 -20.69 -0.78
CA ALA A 43 -4.95 -21.92 -0.58
C ALA A 43 -4.01 -23.14 -0.40
N ARG A 44 -2.89 -23.20 -1.13
CA ARG A 44 -1.87 -24.25 -0.99
C ARG A 44 -1.01 -24.08 0.26
N ALA A 45 -0.67 -22.85 0.65
CA ALA A 45 0.15 -22.55 1.81
C ALA A 45 -0.63 -22.58 3.13
N ALA A 46 -1.90 -22.16 3.15
CA ALA A 46 -2.81 -22.32 4.30
C ALA A 46 -3.18 -23.79 4.52
N ALA A 47 -3.36 -24.58 3.44
CA ALA A 47 -3.47 -26.04 3.55
C ALA A 47 -2.18 -26.69 4.07
N ALA A 48 -1.01 -26.10 3.82
CA ALA A 48 0.26 -26.56 4.36
C ALA A 48 0.48 -26.13 5.83
N SER A 49 0.04 -24.93 6.25
CA SER A 49 0.14 -24.46 7.63
C SER A 49 -0.92 -25.07 8.56
N ALA A 50 -2.02 -25.59 8.02
CA ALA A 50 -3.08 -26.28 8.79
C ALA A 50 -2.85 -27.79 8.96
N LYS A 51 -1.81 -28.36 8.35
CA LYS A 51 -1.46 -29.79 8.44
C LYS A 51 -0.29 -30.05 9.41
N HIS A 52 0.16 -29.04 10.15
CA HIS A 52 1.23 -29.16 11.13
C HIS A 52 0.74 -29.01 12.56
#